data_AF-A0A5N9C3G0-F1
#
_entry.id   AF-A0A5N9C3G0-F1
#
_cell.length_a   1.000
_cell.length_b   1.000
_cell.length_c   1.000
_cell.angle_alpha   90.00
_cell.angle_beta   90.00
_cell.angle_gamma   90.00
#
_symmetry.space_group_name_H-M   'P 1'
#
loop_
_entity.id
_entity.type
_entity.pdbx_description
1 polymer ?
#
loop_
_entity_poly.entity_id
_entity_poly.type
_entity_poly.pdbx_seq_one_letter_code
_entity_poly.pdbx_strand_id
1 'polypeptide(L)'
;MKLFLFFVFSLCIGLSFACSTSESSTESQFGITKKATIIVNPTSRLQNQDRGGSSRNKALDREVELPMQIWQSFEYQMIKFRGVGGGGGTQKDEFCVVQGESSPLAIGLSVTVLEEARCFFSQYQEDGLPKRYSVSLTKIRVDDTGQEGWTWSKAIKLTE
;
A
#
# COMPACT_ATOMS: atom_id res chain seq x y z
N MET A 1 -49.84 -7.79 42.90
CA MET A 1 -49.40 -7.12 41.65
C MET A 1 -48.18 -7.85 41.10
N LYS A 2 -48.43 -8.94 40.36
CA LYS A 2 -47.45 -9.80 39.68
C LYS A 2 -47.01 -9.23 38.31
N LEU A 3 -47.29 -7.95 38.06
CA LEU A 3 -47.16 -7.32 36.75
C LEU A 3 -45.92 -6.40 36.62
N PHE A 4 -45.15 -6.21 37.70
CA PHE A 4 -43.93 -5.38 37.67
C PHE A 4 -42.63 -6.18 37.49
N LEU A 5 -42.67 -7.50 37.69
CA LEU A 5 -41.50 -8.37 37.54
C LEU A 5 -41.24 -8.79 36.07
N PHE A 6 -42.22 -8.64 35.18
CA PHE A 6 -42.03 -8.92 33.75
C PHE A 6 -41.34 -7.78 32.99
N PHE A 7 -41.45 -6.53 33.46
CA PHE A 7 -40.89 -5.39 32.74
C PHE A 7 -39.36 -5.25 32.90
N VAL A 8 -38.80 -5.80 33.99
CA VAL A 8 -37.34 -5.82 34.20
C VAL A 8 -36.67 -6.97 33.44
N PHE A 9 -37.41 -8.05 33.12
CA PHE A 9 -36.89 -9.15 32.31
C PHE A 9 -36.90 -8.88 30.80
N SER A 10 -37.74 -7.95 30.34
CA SER A 10 -37.84 -7.58 28.91
C SER A 10 -36.82 -6.54 28.45
N LEU A 11 -36.08 -5.90 29.36
CA LEU A 11 -35.10 -4.85 29.03
C LEU A 11 -33.64 -5.38 28.96
N CYS A 12 -33.41 -6.67 29.24
CA CYS A 12 -32.07 -7.28 29.22
C CYS A 12 -31.78 -8.15 27.98
N ILE A 13 -32.72 -8.31 27.05
CA ILE A 13 -32.56 -9.16 25.86
C ILE A 13 -32.07 -8.35 24.63
N GLY A 14 -31.95 -7.03 24.73
CA GLY A 14 -31.56 -6.15 23.62
C GLY A 14 -30.05 -5.87 23.46
N LEU A 15 -29.16 -6.53 24.21
CA LEU A 15 -27.74 -6.16 24.28
C LEU A 15 -26.74 -7.22 23.78
N SER A 16 -27.18 -8.15 22.95
CA SER A 16 -26.29 -9.15 22.38
C SER A 16 -26.69 -9.43 20.95
N PHE A 17 -26.23 -8.62 19.99
CA PHE A 17 -25.90 -8.98 18.60
C PHE A 17 -25.47 -7.72 17.85
N ALA A 18 -24.20 -7.33 17.98
CA ALA A 18 -23.43 -6.60 16.95
C ALA A 18 -21.98 -6.41 17.40
N CYS A 19 -21.30 -7.49 17.80
CA CYS A 19 -19.85 -7.54 17.60
C CYS A 19 -19.65 -8.38 16.33
N SER A 20 -19.87 -7.76 15.17
CA SER A 20 -19.30 -8.29 13.94
C SER A 20 -17.81 -7.98 14.02
N THR A 21 -17.06 -8.83 14.72
CA THR A 21 -15.64 -8.95 14.44
C THR A 21 -15.58 -9.46 13.01
N SER A 22 -15.43 -8.54 12.07
CA SER A 22 -14.98 -8.86 10.73
C SER A 22 -13.54 -9.32 10.87
N GLU A 23 -13.36 -10.57 11.33
CA GLU A 23 -12.18 -11.35 10.98
C GLU A 23 -12.25 -11.52 9.48
N SER A 24 -11.68 -10.53 8.79
CA SER A 24 -11.08 -10.72 7.48
C SER A 24 -10.17 -11.92 7.62
N SER A 25 -10.67 -13.10 7.27
CA SER A 25 -9.83 -14.24 6.93
C SER A 25 -9.06 -13.81 5.70
N THR A 26 -7.96 -13.09 5.93
CA THR A 26 -6.98 -12.81 4.90
C THR A 26 -6.45 -14.17 4.51
N GLU A 27 -7.00 -14.75 3.44
CA GLU A 27 -6.40 -15.90 2.78
C GLU A 27 -4.92 -15.56 2.61
N SER A 28 -4.07 -16.32 3.28
CA SER A 28 -2.64 -16.03 3.32
C SER A 28 -2.12 -16.23 1.90
N GLN A 29 -1.86 -15.13 1.21
CA GLN A 29 -1.32 -15.17 -0.15
C GLN A 29 0.18 -15.41 -0.05
N PHE A 30 0.67 -16.43 -0.74
CA PHE A 30 2.09 -16.75 -0.78
C PHE A 30 2.73 -16.12 -2.02
N GLY A 31 4.04 -15.86 -1.94
CA GLY A 31 4.77 -15.31 -3.06
C GLY A 31 6.28 -15.46 -2.94
N ILE A 32 6.96 -15.02 -3.99
CA ILE A 32 8.42 -15.00 -4.06
C ILE A 32 8.89 -13.57 -4.35
N THR A 33 9.91 -13.10 -3.65
CA THR A 33 10.51 -11.79 -3.93
C THR A 33 11.21 -11.77 -5.29
N LYS A 34 11.00 -10.70 -6.05
CA LYS A 34 11.61 -10.43 -7.35
C LYS A 34 12.06 -8.98 -7.42
N LYS A 35 12.83 -8.65 -8.45
CA LYS A 35 13.14 -7.25 -8.77
C LYS A 35 11.85 -6.44 -8.92
N ALA A 36 11.79 -5.32 -8.20
CA ALA A 36 10.72 -4.34 -8.37
C ALA A 36 11.12 -3.35 -9.47
N THR A 37 10.42 -3.37 -10.60
CA THR A 37 10.59 -2.41 -11.68
C THR A 37 9.31 -1.63 -11.93
N ILE A 38 9.48 -0.34 -12.27
CA ILE A 38 8.39 0.54 -12.65
C ILE A 38 8.73 1.22 -13.98
N ILE A 39 7.68 1.59 -14.72
CA ILE A 39 7.83 2.41 -15.91
C ILE A 39 7.61 3.86 -15.50
N VAL A 40 8.59 4.70 -15.77
CA VAL A 40 8.50 6.15 -15.61
C VAL A 40 8.58 6.82 -16.96
N ASN A 41 7.76 7.83 -17.18
CA ASN A 41 7.88 8.67 -18.36
C ASN A 41 8.28 10.10 -17.98
N PRO A 42 9.40 10.64 -18.49
CA PRO A 42 9.88 11.98 -18.13
C PRO A 42 8.99 13.11 -18.70
N THR A 43 8.15 12.81 -19.69
CA THR A 43 7.16 13.76 -20.25
C THR A 43 5.80 13.69 -19.59
N SER A 44 5.58 12.69 -18.71
CA SER A 44 4.49 12.79 -17.78
C SER A 44 4.76 14.02 -16.92
N ARG A 45 3.82 14.96 -16.84
CA ARG A 45 3.97 16.21 -16.07
C ARG A 45 4.06 15.98 -14.55
N LEU A 46 4.19 14.72 -14.15
CA LEU A 46 4.40 14.23 -12.81
C LEU A 46 5.70 13.43 -12.89
N GLN A 47 6.79 13.93 -12.31
CA GLN A 47 8.02 13.13 -12.14
C GLN A 47 7.64 11.74 -11.63
N ASN A 48 7.81 10.73 -12.47
CA ASN A 48 7.65 9.30 -12.16
C ASN A 48 6.25 8.85 -11.69
N GLN A 49 5.16 9.52 -12.12
CA GLN A 49 3.79 9.10 -11.77
C GLN A 49 2.88 9.07 -13.00
N ASP A 50 2.69 7.87 -13.55
CA ASP A 50 1.90 7.67 -14.75
C ASP A 50 0.50 7.17 -14.43
N ARG A 51 -0.50 8.04 -14.62
CA ARG A 51 -1.93 7.69 -14.54
C ARG A 51 -2.50 7.07 -15.83
N GLY A 52 -1.64 6.61 -16.74
CA GLY A 52 -2.09 5.87 -17.93
C GLY A 52 -3.02 6.63 -18.88
N GLY A 53 -2.75 7.92 -19.15
CA GLY A 53 -3.51 8.71 -20.14
C GLY A 53 -3.10 8.43 -21.59
N SER A 54 -4.06 8.46 -22.52
CA SER A 54 -3.88 8.19 -23.96
C SER A 54 -2.98 9.18 -24.72
N SER A 55 -2.57 10.28 -24.08
CA SER A 55 -1.70 11.31 -24.67
C SER A 55 -0.21 11.14 -24.34
N ARG A 56 0.17 10.06 -23.64
CA ARG A 56 1.57 9.84 -23.24
C ARG A 56 2.39 9.27 -24.41
N ASN A 57 3.55 9.87 -24.67
CA ASN A 57 4.50 9.34 -25.63
C ASN A 57 5.24 8.13 -25.05
N LYS A 58 4.76 6.93 -25.36
CA LYS A 58 5.34 5.65 -24.93
C LYS A 58 6.81 5.47 -25.33
N ALA A 59 7.28 6.16 -26.37
CA ALA A 59 8.68 6.08 -26.79
C ALA A 59 9.67 6.65 -25.75
N LEU A 60 9.17 7.40 -24.77
CA LEU A 60 9.97 8.00 -23.70
C LEU A 60 9.88 7.23 -22.38
N ASP A 61 9.14 6.12 -22.36
CA ASP A 61 9.05 5.25 -21.20
C ASP A 61 10.43 4.67 -20.85
N ARG A 62 10.80 4.75 -19.58
CA ARG A 62 12.03 4.19 -19.03
C ARG A 62 11.67 3.24 -17.91
N GLU A 63 12.27 2.06 -17.93
CA GLU A 63 12.19 1.14 -16.81
C GLU A 63 13.18 1.58 -15.73
N VAL A 64 12.71 1.66 -14.49
CA VAL A 64 13.50 2.03 -13.33
C VAL A 64 13.37 0.91 -12.30
N GLU A 65 14.52 0.39 -11.85
CA GLU A 65 14.59 -0.54 -10.74
C GLU A 65 14.42 0.21 -9.41
N LEU A 66 13.56 -0.30 -8.54
CA LEU A 66 13.35 0.22 -7.20
C LEU A 66 14.30 -0.47 -6.21
N PRO A 67 14.73 0.22 -5.13
CA PRO A 67 15.60 -0.38 -4.14
C PRO A 67 14.89 -1.51 -3.42
N MET A 68 15.50 -2.70 -3.39
CA MET A 68 14.94 -3.86 -2.71
C MET A 68 15.17 -3.73 -1.20
N GLN A 69 14.21 -3.12 -0.53
CA GLN A 69 14.24 -2.77 0.88
C GLN A 69 12.95 -3.21 1.59
N ILE A 70 13.06 -3.40 2.89
CA ILE A 70 11.93 -3.63 3.79
C ILE A 70 11.92 -2.57 4.90
N TRP A 71 10.77 -1.90 5.04
CA TRP A 71 10.52 -0.84 6.02
C TRP A 71 9.62 -1.36 7.14
N GLN A 72 9.85 -0.91 8.36
CA GLN A 72 9.00 -1.30 9.49
C GLN A 72 7.65 -0.59 9.48
N SER A 73 7.61 0.65 8.99
CA SER A 73 6.42 1.46 8.92
C SER A 73 6.50 2.48 7.78
N PHE A 74 5.37 3.12 7.52
CA PHE A 74 5.23 4.25 6.62
C PHE A 74 4.07 5.11 7.11
N GLU A 75 3.92 6.31 6.55
CA GLU A 75 2.80 7.20 6.84
C GLU A 75 1.91 7.41 5.63
N TYR A 76 0.60 7.44 5.84
CA TYR A 76 -0.34 7.92 4.82
C TYR A 76 -0.37 9.44 4.83
N GLN A 77 -0.03 10.07 3.70
CA GLN A 77 -0.08 11.52 3.58
C GLN A 77 -0.80 11.95 2.30
N MET A 78 -1.67 12.96 2.44
CA MET A 78 -2.33 13.61 1.31
C MET A 78 -1.38 14.63 0.67
N ILE A 79 -0.75 14.27 -0.43
CA ILE A 79 0.24 15.09 -1.09
C ILE A 79 -0.40 15.82 -2.27
N LYS A 80 -0.21 17.14 -2.29
CA LYS A 80 -0.60 17.99 -3.41
C LYS A 80 0.20 17.61 -4.65
N PHE A 81 -0.50 17.37 -5.75
CA PHE A 81 0.07 17.18 -7.08
C PHE A 81 -0.64 18.10 -8.09
N ARG A 82 0.07 18.45 -9.16
CA ARG A 82 -0.51 19.31 -10.20
C ARG A 82 -1.39 18.43 -11.10
N GLY A 83 -2.70 18.64 -11.07
CA GLY A 83 -3.64 17.92 -11.92
C GLY A 83 -3.40 18.17 -13.41
N VAL A 84 -3.60 17.15 -14.24
CA VAL A 84 -3.57 17.27 -15.71
C VAL A 84 -4.96 17.69 -16.19
N GLY A 85 -5.18 18.99 -16.35
CA GLY A 85 -6.39 19.54 -16.93
C GLY A 85 -6.23 21.03 -17.20
N GLY A 86 -6.89 21.55 -18.25
CA GLY A 86 -6.82 22.95 -18.69
C GLY A 86 -7.25 23.99 -17.63
N GLY A 87 -7.78 23.54 -16.49
CA GLY A 87 -8.16 24.36 -15.34
C GLY A 87 -7.21 24.28 -14.15
N GLY A 88 -5.89 24.09 -14.33
CA GLY A 88 -4.85 24.48 -13.34
C GLY A 88 -4.99 23.99 -11.88
N GLY A 89 -5.85 23.01 -11.60
CA GLY A 89 -6.20 22.60 -10.24
C GLY A 89 -5.09 21.80 -9.57
N THR A 90 -4.77 22.15 -8.33
CA THR A 90 -3.98 21.28 -7.46
C THR A 90 -4.88 20.15 -6.97
N GLN A 91 -4.57 18.93 -7.36
CA GLN A 91 -5.25 17.74 -6.87
C GLN A 91 -4.43 17.18 -5.69
N LYS A 92 -5.04 16.37 -4.83
CA LYS A 92 -4.35 15.71 -3.71
C LYS A 92 -4.62 14.22 -3.82
N ASP A 93 -3.57 13.43 -3.73
CA ASP A 93 -3.66 11.97 -3.62
C ASP A 93 -3.06 11.51 -2.30
N GLU A 94 -3.49 10.33 -1.88
CA GLU A 94 -2.89 9.62 -0.76
C GLU A 94 -1.61 8.90 -1.22
N PHE A 95 -0.52 9.16 -0.51
CA PHE A 95 0.77 8.51 -0.70
C PHE A 95 1.13 7.67 0.52
N CYS A 96 1.79 6.54 0.28
CA CYS A 96 2.61 5.88 1.29
C CYS A 96 3.97 6.56 1.35
N VAL A 97 4.24 7.28 2.43
CA VAL A 97 5.50 7.99 2.65
C VAL A 97 6.39 7.12 3.52
N VAL A 98 7.42 6.53 2.90
CA VAL A 98 8.45 5.77 3.59
C VAL A 98 9.65 6.68 3.87
N GLN A 99 9.97 6.82 5.16
CA GLN A 99 11.10 7.60 5.67
C GLN A 99 11.79 6.77 6.76
N GLY A 100 13.12 6.86 6.82
CA GLY A 100 13.90 6.25 7.89
C GLY A 100 14.58 4.94 7.50
N GLU A 101 14.96 4.18 8.52
CA GLU A 101 15.77 2.98 8.37
C GLU A 101 15.03 1.88 7.60
N SER A 102 15.79 1.20 6.75
CA SER A 102 15.33 0.03 6.03
C SER A 102 16.41 -1.04 6.10
N SER A 103 16.00 -2.29 5.86
CA SER A 103 16.97 -3.37 5.69
C SER A 103 16.90 -3.91 4.26
N PRO A 104 18.01 -4.43 3.72
CA PRO A 104 18.02 -5.04 2.39
C PRO A 104 17.08 -6.23 2.31
N LEU A 105 16.34 -6.34 1.20
CA LEU A 105 15.51 -7.50 0.89
C LEU A 105 16.13 -8.29 -0.25
N ALA A 106 16.48 -9.56 -0.02
CA ALA A 106 17.02 -10.41 -1.08
C ALA A 106 15.91 -10.85 -2.06
N ILE A 107 16.33 -11.14 -3.29
CA ILE A 107 15.47 -11.69 -4.35
C ILE A 107 15.43 -13.21 -4.24
N GLY A 108 14.29 -13.82 -4.53
CA GLY A 108 14.08 -15.27 -4.52
C GLY A 108 13.67 -15.83 -3.16
N LEU A 109 13.30 -14.98 -2.20
CA LEU A 109 12.82 -15.41 -0.89
C LEU A 109 11.34 -15.77 -0.97
N SER A 110 10.96 -16.87 -0.32
CA SER A 110 9.56 -17.21 -0.05
C SER A 110 9.00 -16.27 1.01
N VAL A 111 7.82 -15.73 0.72
CA VAL A 111 7.15 -14.78 1.61
C VAL A 111 5.66 -15.07 1.70
N THR A 112 5.10 -14.74 2.85
CA THR A 112 3.66 -14.65 3.08
C THR A 112 3.25 -13.18 3.05
N VAL A 113 2.26 -12.84 2.23
CA VAL A 113 1.64 -11.50 2.20
C VAL A 113 0.65 -11.40 3.34
N LEU A 114 0.84 -10.36 4.17
CA LEU A 114 0.03 -10.11 5.36
C LEU A 114 -1.01 -9.03 5.13
N GLU A 115 -0.64 -7.98 4.38
CA GLU A 115 -1.46 -6.79 4.21
C GLU A 115 -1.06 -6.02 2.94
N GLU A 116 -2.01 -5.36 2.30
CA GLU A 116 -1.75 -4.41 1.21
C GLU A 116 -2.07 -2.99 1.66
N ALA A 117 -1.19 -2.04 1.33
CA ALA A 117 -1.44 -0.65 1.65
C ALA A 117 -2.52 -0.06 0.74
N ARG A 118 -3.39 0.80 1.30
CA ARG A 118 -4.47 1.47 0.54
C ARG A 118 -3.98 2.54 -0.44
N CYS A 119 -2.73 2.99 -0.32
CA CYS A 119 -2.17 4.00 -1.21
C CYS A 119 -1.91 3.39 -2.60
N PHE A 120 -2.01 4.20 -3.65
CA PHE A 120 -1.59 3.79 -5.01
C PHE A 120 -0.21 4.35 -5.39
N PHE A 121 0.24 5.34 -4.63
CA PHE A 121 1.49 6.04 -4.88
C PHE A 121 2.36 5.96 -3.64
N SER A 122 3.67 5.88 -3.85
CA SER A 122 4.65 5.89 -2.76
C SER A 122 5.61 7.06 -2.92
N GLN A 123 5.98 7.68 -1.82
CA GLN A 123 7.06 8.65 -1.74
C GLN A 123 8.17 8.06 -0.89
N TYR A 124 9.38 8.04 -1.44
CA TYR A 124 10.56 7.46 -0.83
C TYR A 124 11.72 8.43 -0.84
N GLN A 125 12.43 8.49 0.27
CA GLN A 125 13.56 9.36 0.48
C GLN A 125 14.66 8.58 1.19
N GLU A 126 15.71 8.24 0.44
CA GLU A 126 16.93 7.62 0.99
C GLU A 126 17.92 8.70 1.39
N ASP A 127 18.25 9.60 0.44
CA ASP A 127 19.09 10.76 0.64
C ASP A 127 18.73 11.84 -0.40
N GLY A 128 18.56 13.08 0.07
CA GLY A 128 18.23 14.22 -0.80
C GLY A 128 16.74 14.35 -1.11
N LEU A 129 16.38 14.60 -2.37
CA LEU A 129 15.00 14.94 -2.75
C LEU A 129 14.09 13.69 -2.75
N PRO A 130 12.88 13.80 -2.19
CA PRO A 130 11.93 12.70 -2.18
C PRO A 130 11.54 12.29 -3.59
N LYS A 131 11.69 11.00 -3.90
CA LYS A 131 11.26 10.38 -5.15
C LYS A 131 9.85 9.85 -4.97
N ARG A 132 9.01 10.01 -5.99
CA ARG A 132 7.63 9.54 -5.97
C ARG A 132 7.44 8.51 -7.07
N TYR A 133 6.66 7.48 -6.80
CA TYR A 133 6.47 6.35 -7.69
C TYR A 133 5.00 5.95 -7.73
N SER A 134 4.52 5.53 -8.90
CA SER A 134 3.19 4.93 -9.06
C SER A 134 3.20 3.44 -8.68
N VAL A 135 3.52 3.16 -7.42
CA VAL A 135 3.57 1.83 -6.83
C VAL A 135 3.05 1.90 -5.40
N SER A 136 2.36 0.85 -4.96
CA SER A 136 1.89 0.68 -3.58
C SER A 136 2.91 -0.10 -2.74
N LEU A 137 2.62 -0.27 -1.45
CA LEU A 137 3.37 -1.10 -0.54
C LEU A 137 2.57 -2.34 -0.13
N THR A 138 3.27 -3.43 0.13
CA THR A 138 2.71 -4.69 0.62
C THR A 138 3.50 -5.11 1.85
N LYS A 139 2.80 -5.46 2.92
CA LYS A 139 3.40 -6.04 4.12
C LYS A 139 3.60 -7.53 3.90
N ILE A 140 4.81 -7.98 4.17
CA ILE A 140 5.22 -9.38 4.01
C ILE A 140 5.85 -9.91 5.30
N ARG A 141 5.84 -11.24 5.43
CA ARG A 141 6.72 -12.01 6.30
C ARG A 141 7.62 -12.86 5.43
N VAL A 142 8.92 -12.82 5.64
CA VAL A 142 9.88 -13.76 5.02
C VAL A 142 9.78 -15.09 5.76
N ASP A 143 9.51 -16.17 5.03
CA ASP A 143 9.18 -17.47 5.64
C ASP A 143 10.38 -18.07 6.40
N ASP A 144 11.59 -17.93 5.83
CA ASP A 144 12.81 -18.51 6.41
C ASP A 144 13.29 -17.80 7.68
N THR A 145 13.14 -16.47 7.75
CA THR A 145 13.69 -15.65 8.85
C THR A 145 12.62 -15.15 9.82
N GLY A 146 11.35 -15.19 9.43
CA GLY A 146 10.26 -14.56 10.15
C GLY A 146 10.27 -13.03 10.09
N GLN A 147 11.17 -12.42 9.30
CA GLN A 147 11.28 -10.97 9.20
C GLN A 147 10.02 -10.38 8.57
N GLU A 148 9.41 -9.40 9.26
CA GLU A 148 8.23 -8.68 8.76
C GLU A 148 8.55 -7.24 8.40
N GLY A 149 7.76 -6.73 7.45
CA GLY A 149 7.74 -5.33 7.10
C GLY A 149 7.14 -5.06 5.73
N TRP A 150 7.13 -3.80 5.35
CA TRP A 150 6.58 -3.27 4.11
C TRP A 150 7.63 -3.23 3.01
N THR A 151 7.28 -3.66 1.81
CA THR A 151 8.10 -3.52 0.61
C THR A 151 7.24 -3.09 -0.58
N TRP A 152 7.84 -2.87 -1.74
CA TRP A 152 7.11 -2.52 -2.95
C TRP A 152 6.15 -3.63 -3.36
N SER A 153 4.90 -3.31 -3.70
CA SER A 153 3.96 -4.33 -4.17
C SER A 153 4.44 -5.04 -5.45
N LYS A 154 5.24 -4.35 -6.29
CA LYS A 154 5.89 -4.91 -7.47
C LYS A 154 7.07 -5.84 -7.15
N ALA A 155 7.57 -5.86 -5.91
CA ALA A 155 8.63 -6.77 -5.47
C ALA A 155 8.13 -8.20 -5.27
N ILE A 156 6.82 -8.43 -5.20
CA ILE A 156 6.26 -9.75 -4.91
C ILE A 156 5.68 -10.36 -6.19
N LYS A 157 6.03 -11.63 -6.44
CA LYS A 157 5.33 -12.48 -7.40
C LYS A 157 4.48 -13.47 -6.61
N LEU A 158 3.18 -13.27 -6.62
CA LEU A 158 2.25 -14.21 -5.98
C LEU A 158 2.34 -15.58 -6.65
N THR A 159 2.25 -16.62 -5.84
CA THR A 159 2.16 -18.02 -6.25
C THR A 159 0.71 -18.47 -6.06
N GLU A 160 0.09 -18.97 -7.14
CA GLU A 160 -1.23 -19.64 -7.09
C GLU A 160 -1.15 -20.99 -6.39
#